data_AF-A0A1W2LFZ1-F1
#
_entry.id   AF-A0A1W2LFZ1-F1
#
_cell.length_a   1.000
_cell.length_b   1.000
_cell.length_c   1.000
_cell.angle_alpha   90.00
_cell.angle_beta   90.00
_cell.angle_gamma   90.00
#
_symmetry.space_group_name_H-M   'P 1'
#
loop_
_entity.id
_entity.type
_entity.pdbx_description
1 polymer ?
#
loop_
_entity_poly.entity_id
_entity_poly.type
_entity_poly.pdbx_seq_one_letter_code
_entity_poly.pdbx_strand_id
1 'polypeptide(L)'
;MPVLEILRDRFRARAQVSLARAGLALPWWVPVSSTFVSVVFAVVAVVQRDALVPPQPIALGGLLVIATPLAWAITGWVVPWVRVAALIAAAAVLLAEPALPDFAPLLLLVAATEAGSVLRTSWGIAVVTV
;
A
#
# COMPACT_ATOMS: atom_id res chain seq x y z
N MET A 1 -14.44 22.99 -15.77
CA MET A 1 -13.92 22.28 -14.57
C MET A 1 -14.89 21.31 -13.84
N PRO A 2 -16.10 20.93 -14.33
CA PRO A 2 -17.00 20.07 -13.53
C PRO A 2 -16.63 18.58 -13.52
N VAL A 3 -15.97 18.08 -14.58
CA VAL A 3 -15.68 16.64 -14.73
C VAL A 3 -14.72 16.12 -13.66
N LEU A 4 -13.71 16.91 -13.29
CA LEU A 4 -12.68 16.51 -12.34
C LEU A 4 -13.23 16.42 -10.91
N GLU A 5 -14.15 17.31 -10.56
CA GLU A 5 -14.86 17.29 -9.27
C GLU A 5 -15.77 16.07 -9.16
N ILE A 6 -16.52 15.76 -10.23
CA ILE A 6 -17.38 14.56 -10.28
C ILE A 6 -16.54 13.28 -10.11
N LEU A 7 -15.38 13.19 -10.76
CA LEU A 7 -14.49 12.05 -10.64
C LEU A 7 -13.90 11.93 -9.22
N ARG A 8 -13.46 13.05 -8.63
CA ARG A 8 -12.96 13.11 -7.26
C ARG A 8 -14.00 12.63 -6.26
N ASP A 9 -15.24 13.10 -6.38
CA ASP A 9 -16.30 12.78 -5.42
C ASP A 9 -16.73 11.32 -5.54
N ARG A 10 -16.79 10.78 -6.77
CA ARG A 10 -17.01 9.34 -7.01
C ARG A 10 -15.88 8.49 -6.42
N PHE A 11 -14.63 8.90 -6.60
CA PHE A 11 -13.49 8.18 -6.05
C PHE A 11 -13.50 8.20 -4.52
N ARG A 12 -13.74 9.37 -3.93
CA ARG A 12 -13.88 9.54 -2.48
C ARG A 12 -14.98 8.63 -1.90
N ALA A 13 -16.17 8.63 -2.51
CA ALA A 13 -17.27 7.78 -2.06
C ALA A 13 -16.92 6.29 -2.13
N ARG A 14 -16.29 5.85 -3.24
CA ARG A 14 -15.85 4.47 -3.41
C ARG A 14 -14.79 4.07 -2.38
N ALA A 15 -13.80 4.93 -2.15
CA ALA A 15 -12.74 4.69 -1.17
C ALA A 15 -13.30 4.59 0.25
N GLN A 16 -14.23 5.46 0.63
CA GLN A 16 -14.90 5.42 1.93
C GLN A 16 -15.70 4.14 2.13
N VAL A 17 -16.48 3.70 1.13
CA VAL A 17 -17.21 2.42 1.18
C VAL A 17 -16.25 1.25 1.33
N SER A 18 -15.15 1.25 0.58
CA SER A 18 -14.15 0.19 0.64
C SER A 18 -13.45 0.12 1.99
N LEU A 19 -13.11 1.27 2.60
CA LEU A 19 -12.50 1.36 3.92
C LEU A 19 -13.46 0.90 5.01
N ALA A 20 -14.72 1.33 4.94
CA ALA A 20 -15.77 0.92 5.88
C ALA A 20 -16.00 -0.60 5.84
N ARG A 21 -16.01 -1.21 4.64
CA ARG A 21 -16.08 -2.68 4.49
C ARG A 21 -14.87 -3.41 5.09
N ALA A 22 -13.69 -2.79 5.06
CA ALA A 22 -12.49 -3.32 5.70
C ALA A 22 -12.43 -3.04 7.21
N GLY A 23 -13.48 -2.41 7.77
CA GLY A 23 -13.55 -2.02 9.17
C GLY A 23 -12.73 -0.79 9.53
N LEU A 24 -12.03 -0.15 8.58
CA LEU A 24 -11.05 0.91 8.84
C LEU A 24 -11.72 2.29 8.96
N ALA A 25 -11.54 2.95 10.10
CA ALA A 25 -11.99 4.33 10.35
C ALA A 25 -10.93 5.37 9.94
N LEU A 26 -10.42 5.27 8.71
CA LEU A 26 -9.39 6.18 8.18
C LEU A 26 -9.97 7.16 7.16
N PRO A 27 -9.47 8.41 7.09
CA PRO A 27 -9.75 9.30 5.97
C PRO A 27 -9.33 8.68 4.64
N TRP A 28 -10.12 8.89 3.59
CA TRP A 28 -9.89 8.32 2.26
C TRP A 28 -8.53 8.67 1.63
N TRP A 29 -7.92 9.78 2.05
CA TRP A 29 -6.62 10.22 1.55
C TRP A 29 -5.45 9.42 2.16
N VAL A 30 -5.61 8.81 3.34
CA VAL A 30 -4.57 8.03 4.04
C VAL A 30 -4.10 6.80 3.25
N PRO A 31 -4.98 5.90 2.77
CA PRO A 31 -4.53 4.75 1.98
C PRO A 31 -3.91 5.19 0.65
N VAL A 32 -4.37 6.31 0.08
CA VAL A 32 -3.83 6.88 -1.16
C VAL A 32 -2.42 7.41 -0.94
N SER A 33 -2.18 8.18 0.12
CA SER A 33 -0.84 8.68 0.46
C SER A 33 0.11 7.55 0.82
N SER A 34 -0.36 6.55 1.56
CA SER A 34 0.46 5.36 1.88
C SER A 34 0.84 4.60 0.60
N THR A 35 -0.11 4.43 -0.34
CA THR A 35 0.18 3.80 -1.64
C THR A 35 1.23 4.58 -2.41
N PHE A 36 1.07 5.91 -2.48
CA PHE A 36 2.01 6.76 -3.18
C PHE A 36 3.42 6.64 -2.60
N VAL A 37 3.56 6.72 -1.28
CA VAL A 37 4.85 6.58 -0.58
C VAL A 37 5.48 5.21 -0.82
N SER A 38 4.71 4.12 -0.71
CA SER A 38 5.22 2.77 -1.00
C SER A 38 5.70 2.62 -2.43
N VAL A 39 4.95 3.16 -3.41
CA VAL A 39 5.35 3.13 -4.82
C VAL A 39 6.64 3.91 -5.03
N VAL A 40 6.78 5.10 -4.43
CA VAL A 40 8.03 5.89 -4.52
C VAL A 40 9.21 5.11 -3.94
N PHE A 41 9.08 4.51 -2.75
CA PHE A 41 10.16 3.71 -2.16
C PHE A 41 10.51 2.48 -2.99
N ALA A 42 9.51 1.79 -3.53
CA ALA A 42 9.72 0.64 -4.39
C ALA A 42 10.43 1.01 -5.69
N VAL A 43 10.03 2.10 -6.34
CA VAL A 43 10.67 2.60 -7.56
C VAL A 43 12.11 3.01 -7.28
N VAL A 44 12.37 3.78 -6.22
CA VAL A 44 13.74 4.17 -5.83
C VAL A 44 14.59 2.93 -5.56
N ALA A 45 14.07 1.95 -4.81
CA ALA A 45 14.80 0.72 -4.51
C ALA A 45 15.13 -0.11 -5.76
N VAL A 46 14.23 -0.14 -6.75
CA VAL A 46 14.47 -0.81 -8.04
C VAL A 46 15.49 -0.05 -8.88
N VAL A 47 15.40 1.29 -8.94
CA VAL A 47 16.36 2.15 -9.65
C VAL A 47 17.76 2.00 -9.06
N GLN A 48 17.88 1.94 -7.74
CA GLN A 48 19.16 1.73 -7.05
C GLN A 48 19.85 0.41 -7.41
N ARG A 49 19.09 -0.55 -7.93
CA ARG A 49 19.56 -1.89 -8.32
C ARG A 49 19.72 -2.04 -9.83
N ASP A 50 19.56 -0.94 -10.59
CA ASP A 50 19.56 -0.92 -12.05
C ASP A 50 18.60 -1.96 -12.69
N ALA A 51 17.59 -2.37 -11.93
CA ALA A 51 16.69 -3.48 -12.25
C ALA A 51 15.41 -2.99 -12.96
N LEU A 52 15.53 -1.90 -13.74
CA LEU A 52 14.40 -1.24 -14.41
C LEU A 52 13.78 -2.08 -15.54
N VAL A 53 14.49 -3.10 -16.03
CA VAL A 53 14.04 -3.96 -17.14
C VAL A 53 13.78 -5.39 -16.63
N PRO A 54 12.53 -5.90 -16.70
CA PRO A 54 12.27 -7.32 -16.47
C PRO A 54 13.08 -8.16 -17.50
N PRO A 55 13.74 -9.26 -17.08
CA PRO A 55 13.19 -10.27 -16.16
C PRO A 55 13.99 -10.47 -14.86
N GLN A 56 14.58 -9.42 -14.29
CA GLN A 56 15.25 -9.57 -13.00
C GLN A 56 14.22 -9.83 -11.88
N PRO A 57 14.39 -10.86 -11.02
CA PRO A 57 13.47 -11.18 -9.92
C PRO A 57 13.18 -9.97 -9.00
N ILE A 58 14.13 -9.05 -8.91
CA ILE A 58 14.06 -7.79 -8.15
C ILE A 58 12.92 -6.88 -8.66
N ALA A 59 12.68 -6.84 -9.97
CA ALA A 59 11.60 -6.06 -10.57
C ALA A 59 10.21 -6.56 -10.14
N LEU A 60 10.09 -7.84 -9.74
CA LEU A 60 8.86 -8.40 -9.18
C LEU A 60 8.52 -7.78 -7.81
N GLY A 61 9.54 -7.38 -7.03
CA GLY A 61 9.35 -6.66 -5.77
C GLY A 61 8.64 -5.32 -5.98
N GLY A 62 9.08 -4.54 -6.98
CA GLY A 62 8.38 -3.30 -7.37
C GLY A 62 6.97 -3.55 -7.88
N LEU A 63 6.78 -4.60 -8.69
CA LEU A 63 5.47 -4.97 -9.25
C LEU A 63 4.46 -5.36 -8.15
N LEU A 64 4.90 -6.07 -7.11
CA LEU A 64 4.04 -6.45 -5.97
C LEU A 64 3.45 -5.23 -5.24
N VAL A 65 4.25 -4.17 -5.08
CA VAL A 65 3.82 -2.91 -4.43
C VAL A 65 2.77 -2.19 -5.28
N ILE A 66 2.83 -2.32 -6.60
CA ILE A 66 1.89 -1.68 -7.55
C ILE A 66 0.64 -2.55 -7.78
N ALA A 67 0.78 -3.88 -7.74
CA ALA A 67 -0.31 -4.81 -8.01
C ALA A 67 -1.44 -4.72 -6.99
N THR A 68 -1.10 -4.54 -5.71
CA THR A 68 -2.09 -4.43 -4.62
C THR A 68 -3.00 -3.20 -4.71
N PRO A 69 -2.50 -1.96 -4.94
CA PRO A 69 -3.37 -0.80 -5.17
C PRO A 69 -4.12 -0.87 -6.51
N LEU A 70 -3.56 -1.52 -7.55
CA LEU A 70 -4.28 -1.76 -8.80
C LEU A 70 -5.47 -2.71 -8.59
N ALA A 71 -5.26 -3.82 -7.88
CA ALA A 71 -6.33 -4.75 -7.53
C ALA A 71 -7.42 -4.03 -6.73
N TRP A 72 -7.06 -3.17 -5.79
CA TRP A 72 -8.03 -2.33 -5.08
C TRP A 72 -8.77 -1.37 -6.02
N ALA A 73 -8.08 -0.67 -6.91
CA ALA A 73 -8.69 0.27 -7.84
C ALA A 73 -9.71 -0.39 -8.78
N ILE A 74 -9.43 -1.62 -9.22
CA ILE A 74 -10.29 -2.41 -10.12
C ILE A 74 -11.47 -3.01 -9.35
N THR A 75 -11.21 -3.68 -8.22
CA THR A 75 -12.23 -4.47 -7.50
C THR A 75 -13.03 -3.66 -6.49
N GLY A 76 -12.51 -2.51 -6.05
CA GLY A 76 -13.06 -1.75 -4.93
C GLY A 76 -13.02 -2.51 -3.60
N TRP A 77 -12.22 -3.58 -3.51
CA TRP A 77 -12.07 -4.39 -2.30
C TRP A 77 -10.66 -4.21 -1.73
N VAL A 78 -10.57 -3.65 -0.52
CA VAL A 78 -9.31 -3.60 0.26
C VAL A 78 -9.27 -4.83 1.14
N VAL A 79 -8.19 -5.60 1.02
CA VAL A 79 -7.82 -6.62 2.01
C VAL A 79 -6.54 -6.14 2.69
N PRO A 80 -6.64 -5.50 3.88
CA PRO A 80 -5.49 -4.80 4.48
C PRO A 80 -4.30 -5.71 4.74
N TRP A 81 -4.54 -6.93 5.19
CA TRP A 81 -3.49 -7.92 5.46
C TRP A 81 -2.76 -8.38 4.20
N VAL A 82 -3.44 -8.46 3.05
CA VAL A 82 -2.81 -8.80 1.78
C VAL A 82 -1.84 -7.70 1.36
N ARG A 83 -2.19 -6.43 1.59
CA ARG A 83 -1.31 -5.30 1.32
C ARG A 83 -0.08 -5.29 2.23
N VAL A 84 -0.27 -5.50 3.53
CA VAL A 84 0.85 -5.64 4.49
C VAL A 84 1.78 -6.78 4.06
N ALA A 85 1.23 -7.95 3.72
CA ALA A 85 2.01 -9.09 3.25
C ALA A 85 2.78 -8.78 1.96
N ALA A 86 2.16 -8.07 1.00
CA ALA A 86 2.81 -7.67 -0.25
C ALA A 86 3.98 -6.71 -0.02
N LEU A 87 3.85 -5.74 0.90
CA LEU A 87 4.94 -4.82 1.26
C LEU A 87 6.11 -5.56 1.91
N ILE A 88 5.82 -6.51 2.81
CA ILE A 88 6.85 -7.36 3.43
C ILE A 88 7.54 -8.23 2.39
N ALA A 89 6.78 -8.88 1.50
CA ALA A 89 7.34 -9.71 0.44
C ALA A 89 8.21 -8.89 -0.53
N ALA A 90 7.75 -7.70 -0.92
CA ALA A 90 8.52 -6.79 -1.77
C ALA A 90 9.83 -6.37 -1.11
N ALA A 91 9.79 -5.99 0.17
CA ALA A 91 10.99 -5.65 0.93
C ALA A 91 11.95 -6.85 1.05
N ALA A 92 11.45 -8.05 1.31
CA ALA A 92 12.27 -9.26 1.41
C ALA A 92 12.97 -9.58 0.08
N VAL A 93 12.26 -9.44 -1.05
CA VAL A 93 12.85 -9.61 -2.39
C VAL A 93 13.93 -8.56 -2.66
N LEU A 94 13.67 -7.29 -2.35
CA LEU A 94 14.64 -6.22 -2.56
C LEU A 94 15.88 -6.35 -1.66
N LEU A 95 15.70 -6.80 -0.41
CA LEU A 95 16.80 -7.01 0.54
C LEU A 95 17.64 -8.25 0.25
N ALA A 96 17.21 -9.14 -0.65
CA ALA A 96 18.04 -10.24 -1.13
C ALA A 96 19.28 -9.72 -1.90
N GLU A 97 19.16 -8.53 -2.52
CA GLU A 97 20.26 -7.82 -3.17
C GLU A 97 20.37 -6.40 -2.58
N PRO A 98 21.11 -6.23 -1.48
CA PRO A 98 21.19 -4.94 -0.79
C PRO A 98 21.96 -3.91 -1.63
N ALA A 99 21.46 -2.67 -1.64
CA ALA A 99 22.10 -1.53 -2.28
C ALA A 99 22.46 -0.46 -1.24
N LEU A 100 23.48 0.39 -1.46
CA LEU A 100 23.83 1.47 -0.54
C LEU A 100 23.80 2.83 -1.25
N PRO A 101 22.96 3.80 -0.80
CA PRO A 101 21.96 3.70 0.29
C PRO A 101 20.74 2.84 -0.09
N ASP A 102 20.09 2.14 0.87
CA ASP A 102 18.90 1.29 0.58
C ASP A 102 17.58 1.91 1.06
N PHE A 103 16.56 1.90 0.20
CA PHE A 103 15.19 2.32 0.53
C PHE A 103 14.24 1.15 0.77
N ALA A 104 14.65 -0.10 0.48
CA ALA A 104 13.83 -1.29 0.72
C ALA A 104 13.34 -1.42 2.19
N PRO A 105 14.14 -1.09 3.23
CA PRO A 105 13.66 -1.14 4.62
C PRO A 105 12.49 -0.19 4.91
N LEU A 106 12.33 0.90 4.15
CA LEU A 106 11.23 1.84 4.35
C LEU A 106 9.87 1.24 3.96
N LEU A 107 9.84 0.22 3.10
CA LEU A 107 8.62 -0.53 2.82
C LEU A 107 8.14 -1.31 4.06
N LEU A 108 9.06 -1.82 4.89
CA LEU A 108 8.72 -2.48 6.16
C LEU A 108 8.17 -1.48 7.17
N LEU A 109 8.68 -0.25 7.19
CA LEU A 109 8.13 0.83 8.02
C LEU A 109 6.67 1.09 7.62
N VAL A 110 6.39 1.23 6.31
CA VAL A 110 5.01 1.42 5.83
C VAL A 110 4.12 0.23 6.21
N ALA A 111 4.60 -1.00 6.02
CA ALA A 111 3.88 -2.21 6.39
C ALA A 111 3.53 -2.25 7.89
N ALA A 112 4.47 -1.86 8.76
CA ALA A 112 4.27 -1.79 10.20
C ALA A 112 3.22 -0.74 10.58
N THR A 113 3.26 0.45 9.99
CA THR A 113 2.23 1.48 10.20
C THR A 113 0.84 1.03 9.74
N GLU A 114 0.75 0.37 8.58
CA GLU A 114 -0.52 -0.14 8.08
C GLU A 114 -1.07 -1.25 8.98
N ALA A 115 -0.23 -2.21 9.39
CA ALA A 115 -0.61 -3.26 10.34
C ALA A 115 -1.11 -2.68 11.67
N GLY A 116 -0.42 -1.66 12.21
CA GLY A 116 -0.84 -0.96 13.42
C GLY A 116 -2.21 -0.28 13.29
N SER A 117 -2.50 0.30 12.13
CA SER A 117 -3.81 0.92 11.86
C SER A 117 -4.96 -0.09 11.79
N VAL A 118 -4.70 -1.28 11.24
CA VAL A 118 -5.66 -2.40 11.17
C VAL A 118 -5.93 -2.94 12.57
N LEU A 119 -4.86 -3.21 13.32
CA LEU A 119 -4.96 -3.77 14.68
C LEU A 119 -5.67 -2.82 15.65
N ARG A 120 -5.33 -1.52 15.64
CA ARG A 120 -5.98 -0.53 16.51
C ARG A 120 -7.49 -0.45 16.25
N THR A 121 -7.90 -0.67 15.01
CA THR A 121 -9.32 -0.65 14.66
C THR A 121 -10.07 -1.86 15.21
N SER A 122 -9.47 -3.06 15.16
CA SER A 122 -10.04 -4.26 15.78
C SER A 122 -10.18 -4.13 17.30
N TRP A 123 -9.21 -3.49 17.97
CA TRP A 123 -9.27 -3.25 19.41
C TRP A 123 -10.22 -2.11 19.80
N GLY A 124 -10.36 -1.08 18.96
CA GLY A 124 -11.31 0.00 19.17
C GLY A 124 -12.76 -0.48 19.15
N ILE A 125 -13.08 -1.49 18.33
CA ILE A 125 -14.39 -2.15 18.33
C ILE A 125 -14.59 -2.93 19.64
N ALA A 126 -13.58 -3.67 20.11
CA ALA A 126 -13.66 -4.45 21.34
C ALA A 126 -13.88 -3.59 22.61
N VAL A 127 -13.35 -2.36 22.65
CA VAL A 127 -13.49 -1.44 23.79
C VAL A 127 -14.85 -0.73 23.80
N VAL A 128 -15.51 -0.54 22.65
CA VAL A 128 -16.82 0.12 22.57
C VAL A 128 -17.99 -0.86 22.82
N THR A 129 -17.74 -2.17 22.75
CA THR A 129 -18.74 -3.22 22.97
C THR A 129 -18.74 -3.86 24.37
N VAL A 130 -17.98 -3.32 25.32
CA VAL A 130 -17.93 -3.78 26.73
C VAL A 130 -18.53 -2.73 27.67
#